data_AF-A0A1G3L7L2-F1
#
_entry.id   AF-A0A1G3L7L2-F1
#
_cell.length_a   1.000
_cell.length_b   1.000
_cell.length_c   1.000
_cell.angle_alpha   90.00
_cell.angle_beta   90.00
_cell.angle_gamma   90.00
#
_symmetry.space_group_name_H-M   'P 1'
#
loop_
_entity.id
_entity.type
_entity.pdbx_description
1 polymer ?
#
loop_
_entity_poly.entity_id
_entity_poly.type
_entity_poly.pdbx_seq_one_letter_code
_entity_poly.pdbx_strand_id
1 'polypeptide(L)'
;MKNLIEINAIETNQNFTHPYDEIEKEINFIGLEAERIKPKKAVLKHLFFLLDKTREKLYLYHDLKQGLIYYLTGDYYLKNGEYQFAKFSLEIAYELLKNYRGMNAGIKETLKNL
;
A
#
# COMPACT_ATOMS: atom_id res chain seq x y z
N MET A 1 -6.75 -14.72 6.22
CA MET A 1 -7.70 -14.40 5.14
C MET A 1 -6.92 -13.79 3.99
N LYS A 2 -7.01 -14.36 2.78
CA LYS A 2 -6.35 -13.85 1.56
C LYS A 2 -7.33 -12.92 0.84
N ASN A 3 -7.22 -11.62 1.05
CA ASN A 3 -7.75 -10.60 0.14
C ASN A 3 -6.56 -10.03 -0.62
N LEU A 4 -6.17 -10.66 -1.73
CA LEU A 4 -5.17 -10.12 -2.63
C LEU A 4 -5.79 -8.97 -3.42
N ILE A 5 -5.26 -7.76 -3.25
CA ILE A 5 -5.53 -6.65 -4.16
C ILE A 5 -4.54 -6.80 -5.32
N GLU A 6 -4.94 -7.49 -6.38
CA GLU A 6 -4.18 -7.53 -7.63
C GLU A 6 -4.46 -6.24 -8.40
N ILE A 7 -3.53 -5.29 -8.33
CA ILE A 7 -3.60 -4.01 -9.04
C ILE A 7 -3.63 -4.23 -10.57
N ASN A 8 -3.03 -5.34 -11.03
CA ASN A 8 -2.91 -5.72 -12.45
C ASN A 8 -4.24 -6.10 -13.13
N ALA A 9 -5.37 -6.17 -12.42
CA ALA A 9 -6.66 -6.47 -13.04
C ALA A 9 -7.34 -5.24 -13.69
N ILE A 10 -6.79 -4.04 -13.52
CA ILE A 10 -7.29 -2.81 -14.15
C ILE A 10 -6.38 -2.50 -15.34
N GLU A 11 -6.74 -3.07 -16.49
CA GLU A 11 -6.31 -2.66 -17.83
C GLU A 11 -4.86 -2.97 -18.24
N THR A 12 -4.71 -4.14 -18.85
CA THR A 12 -3.67 -4.47 -19.83
C THR A 12 -3.41 -3.33 -20.84
N ASN A 13 -2.15 -2.90 -20.92
CA ASN A 13 -1.49 -2.24 -22.06
C ASN A 13 -2.08 -0.93 -22.60
N GLN A 14 -1.66 0.22 -22.05
CA GLN A 14 -1.36 1.45 -22.83
C GLN A 14 -0.22 2.28 -22.19
N ASN A 15 0.99 1.71 -22.09
CA ASN A 15 2.20 2.51 -21.89
C ASN A 15 2.72 3.00 -23.25
N PHE A 16 2.22 4.15 -23.70
CA PHE A 16 2.84 4.89 -24.82
C PHE A 16 3.37 6.28 -24.43
N THR A 17 3.14 6.75 -23.20
CA THR A 17 3.56 8.11 -22.79
C THR A 17 3.95 8.25 -21.31
N HIS A 18 3.83 7.21 -20.49
CA HIS A 18 4.21 7.26 -19.07
C HIS A 18 5.42 6.35 -18.80
N PRO A 19 6.54 6.89 -18.27
CA PRO A 19 7.68 6.06 -17.93
C PRO A 19 7.26 5.01 -16.91
N TYR A 20 7.77 3.79 -17.12
CA TYR A 20 7.59 2.60 -16.30
C TYR A 20 7.45 2.91 -14.80
N ASP A 21 6.32 2.52 -14.19
CA ASP A 21 6.02 2.88 -12.81
C ASP A 21 6.71 1.95 -11.80
N GLU A 22 7.92 2.32 -11.41
CA GLU A 22 8.72 1.57 -10.44
C GLU A 22 8.03 1.43 -9.09
N ILE A 23 7.17 2.39 -8.69
CA ILE A 23 6.47 2.36 -7.41
C ILE A 23 5.44 1.22 -7.39
N GLU A 24 4.69 1.04 -8.47
CA GLU A 24 3.69 -0.01 -8.57
C GLU A 24 4.31 -1.42 -8.51
N LYS A 25 5.45 -1.62 -9.16
CA LYS A 25 6.20 -2.88 -9.10
C LYS A 25 6.65 -3.20 -7.67
N GLU A 26 7.18 -2.20 -6.97
CA GLU A 26 7.67 -2.36 -5.59
C GLU A 26 6.51 -2.61 -4.60
N ILE A 27 5.36 -1.92 -4.75
CA ILE A 27 4.15 -2.18 -3.96
C ILE A 27 3.70 -3.63 -4.14
N ASN A 28 3.61 -4.10 -5.40
CA ASN A 28 3.22 -5.48 -5.70
C ASN A 28 4.22 -6.49 -5.12
N PHE A 29 5.53 -6.23 -5.23
CA PHE A 29 6.57 -7.09 -4.65
C PHE A 29 6.44 -7.21 -3.14
N ILE A 30 6.26 -6.09 -2.43
CA ILE A 30 6.05 -6.10 -0.97
C ILE A 30 4.75 -6.82 -0.62
N GLY A 31 3.65 -6.54 -1.32
CA GLY A 31 2.35 -7.16 -1.04
C GLY A 31 2.36 -8.69 -1.18
N LEU A 32 3.14 -9.22 -2.14
CA LEU A 32 3.26 -10.66 -2.39
C LEU A 32 4.31 -11.35 -1.51
N GLU A 33 5.41 -10.66 -1.19
CA GLU A 33 6.61 -11.28 -0.60
C GLU A 33 6.97 -10.72 0.78
N ALA A 34 6.16 -9.86 1.41
CA ALA A 34 6.45 -9.25 2.72
C ALA A 34 6.85 -10.26 3.81
N GLU A 35 6.29 -11.48 3.79
CA GLU A 35 6.63 -12.54 4.73
C GLU A 35 7.99 -13.21 4.45
N ARG A 36 8.46 -13.15 3.20
CA ARG A 36 9.75 -13.71 2.76
C ARG A 36 10.90 -12.71 2.86
N ILE A 37 10.62 -11.42 2.90
CA ILE A 37 11.63 -10.37 3.05
C ILE A 37 12.24 -10.43 4.47
N LYS A 38 13.48 -10.92 4.55
CA LYS A 38 14.32 -10.86 5.76
C LYS A 38 15.45 -9.84 5.53
N PRO A 39 15.70 -8.91 6.48
CA PRO A 39 15.02 -8.71 7.76
C PRO A 39 13.69 -7.95 7.63
N LYS A 40 12.70 -8.23 8.50
CA LYS A 40 11.39 -7.53 8.52
C LYS A 40 11.51 -6.00 8.59
N LYS A 41 12.53 -5.48 9.28
CA LYS A 41 12.83 -4.04 9.34
C LYS A 41 13.15 -3.42 7.96
N ALA A 42 13.60 -4.22 7.00
CA ALA A 42 13.84 -3.75 5.63
C ALA A 42 12.53 -3.41 4.91
N VAL A 43 11.43 -4.13 5.19
CA VAL A 43 10.11 -3.87 4.60
C VAL A 43 9.63 -2.46 4.97
N LEU A 44 9.66 -2.13 6.25
CA LEU A 44 9.21 -0.82 6.72
C LEU A 44 10.09 0.32 6.19
N LYS A 45 11.41 0.13 6.15
CA LYS A 45 12.34 1.10 5.55
C LYS A 45 12.04 1.31 4.06
N HIS A 46 11.72 0.24 3.34
CA HIS A 46 11.39 0.30 1.92
C HIS A 46 10.05 1.00 1.67
N LEU A 47 9.03 0.72 2.49
CA LEU A 47 7.74 1.43 2.44
C LEU A 47 7.89 2.94 2.66
N PHE A 48 8.71 3.37 3.62
CA PHE A 48 9.01 4.78 3.81
C PHE A 48 9.77 5.40 2.64
N PHE A 49 10.73 4.67 2.07
CA PHE A 49 11.41 5.11 0.86
C PHE A 49 10.44 5.32 -0.31
N LEU A 50 9.49 4.40 -0.52
CA LEU A 50 8.45 4.56 -1.55
C LEU A 50 7.55 5.76 -1.24
N LEU A 51 7.18 5.96 0.03
CA LEU A 51 6.38 7.11 0.43
C LEU A 51 7.09 8.43 0.14
N ASP A 52 8.38 8.53 0.46
CA ASP A 52 9.19 9.72 0.15
C ASP A 52 9.30 9.94 -1.36
N LYS A 53 9.45 8.87 -2.15
CA LYS A 53 9.40 8.95 -3.62
C LYS A 53 8.08 9.45 -4.15
N THR A 54 6.96 9.09 -3.52
CA THR A 54 5.66 9.68 -3.86
C THR A 54 5.56 11.15 -3.46
N ARG A 55 6.21 11.60 -2.39
CA ARG A 55 6.20 13.03 -1.99
C ARG A 55 7.04 13.92 -2.90
N GLU A 56 8.10 13.38 -3.49
CA GLU A 56 9.00 14.11 -4.39
C GLU A 56 8.37 14.47 -5.74
N LYS A 57 7.40 13.67 -6.24
CA LYS A 57 6.72 13.93 -7.51
C LYS A 57 5.33 13.31 -7.59
N LEU A 58 4.45 13.91 -8.38
CA LEU A 58 3.13 13.34 -8.67
C LEU A 58 3.24 12.18 -9.68
N TYR A 59 2.44 11.14 -9.47
CA TYR A 59 2.36 9.96 -10.33
C TYR A 59 0.93 9.82 -10.85
N LEU A 60 0.74 9.07 -11.93
CA LEU A 60 -0.58 8.58 -12.29
C LEU A 60 -1.12 7.73 -11.12
N TYR A 61 -2.40 7.88 -10.75
CA TYR A 61 -2.98 7.21 -9.58
C TYR A 61 -2.18 7.46 -8.27
N HIS A 62 -1.72 8.69 -8.06
CA HIS A 62 -0.92 9.07 -6.90
C HIS A 62 -1.57 8.67 -5.55
N ASP A 63 -2.84 9.04 -5.35
CA ASP A 63 -3.57 8.74 -4.12
C ASP A 63 -3.73 7.23 -3.90
N LEU A 64 -3.93 6.48 -4.99
CA LEU A 64 -3.95 5.02 -4.94
C LEU A 64 -2.63 4.47 -4.42
N LYS A 65 -1.50 4.94 -4.98
CA LYS A 65 -0.16 4.47 -4.60
C LYS A 65 0.16 4.80 -3.14
N GLN A 66 -0.09 6.04 -2.71
CA GLN A 66 0.10 6.42 -1.32
C GLN A 66 -0.81 5.62 -0.40
N GLY A 67 -2.09 5.47 -0.75
CA GLY A 67 -3.05 4.68 0.01
C GLY A 67 -2.62 3.24 0.21
N LEU A 68 -2.08 2.61 -0.84
CA LEU A 68 -1.55 1.24 -0.77
C LEU A 68 -0.28 1.13 0.07
N ILE A 69 0.64 2.10 -0.02
CA ILE A 69 1.83 2.15 0.83
C ILE A 69 1.43 2.28 2.31
N TYR A 70 0.48 3.15 2.64
CA TYR A 70 -0.05 3.30 3.99
C TYR A 70 -0.79 2.04 4.47
N TYR A 71 -1.53 1.37 3.59
CA TYR A 71 -2.18 0.10 3.91
C TYR A 71 -1.14 -0.98 4.28
N LEU A 72 -0.11 -1.17 3.46
CA LEU A 72 0.97 -2.13 3.72
C LEU A 72 1.75 -1.79 4.99
N THR A 73 1.94 -0.50 5.27
CA THR A 73 2.55 -0.01 6.51
C THR A 73 1.69 -0.35 7.73
N GLY A 74 0.38 -0.12 7.62
CA GLY A 74 -0.58 -0.46 8.67
C GLY A 74 -0.64 -1.97 8.96
N ASP A 75 -0.71 -2.80 7.92
CA ASP A 75 -0.66 -4.26 8.03
C ASP A 75 0.64 -4.75 8.68
N TYR A 76 1.78 -4.15 8.31
CA TYR A 76 3.06 -4.45 8.95
C TYR A 76 3.01 -4.16 10.46
N TYR A 77 2.59 -2.97 10.88
CA TYR A 77 2.51 -2.64 12.30
C TYR A 77 1.53 -3.53 13.05
N LEU A 78 0.38 -3.84 12.44
CA LEU A 78 -0.64 -4.72 13.01
C LEU A 78 -0.06 -6.12 13.30
N LYS A 79 0.64 -6.71 12.33
CA LYS A 79 1.30 -8.01 12.46
C LYS A 79 2.41 -8.04 13.51
N ASN A 80 2.97 -6.90 13.89
CA ASN A 80 3.99 -6.77 14.93
C ASN A 80 3.43 -6.29 16.28
N GLY A 81 2.11 -6.14 16.42
CA GLY A 81 1.45 -5.72 17.66
C GLY A 81 1.55 -4.22 17.97
N GLU A 82 1.98 -3.41 17.01
CA GLU A 82 2.16 -1.97 17.14
C GLU A 82 0.86 -1.21 16.79
N TYR A 83 -0.20 -1.42 17.57
CA TYR A 83 -1.57 -1.03 17.22
C TYR A 83 -1.79 0.47 16.97
N GLN A 84 -1.10 1.35 17.70
CA GLN A 84 -1.23 2.80 17.50
C GLN A 84 -0.73 3.23 16.11
N PHE A 85 0.44 2.72 15.70
CA PHE A 85 1.00 3.00 14.37
C PHE A 85 0.21 2.32 13.26
N ALA A 86 -0.32 1.12 13.53
CA ALA A 86 -1.21 0.43 12.61
C ALA A 86 -2.47 1.26 12.35
N LYS A 87 -3.14 1.72 13.40
CA LYS A 87 -4.35 2.54 13.32
C LYS A 87 -4.11 3.82 12.52
N PHE A 88 -3.08 4.59 12.89
CA PHE A 88 -2.72 5.82 12.19
C PHE A 88 -2.50 5.61 10.69
N SER A 89 -1.75 4.56 10.33
CA SER A 89 -1.46 4.26 8.92
C SER A 89 -2.72 3.81 8.16
N LEU A 90 -3.57 2.99 8.78
CA LEU A 90 -4.81 2.50 8.17
C LEU A 90 -5.86 3.61 8.01
N GLU A 91 -5.92 4.58 8.91
CA GLU A 91 -6.80 5.76 8.77
C GLU A 91 -6.42 6.58 7.53
N ILE A 92 -5.13 6.83 7.32
CA ILE A 92 -4.64 7.53 6.12
C ILE A 92 -4.94 6.70 4.87
N ALA A 93 -4.67 5.39 4.91
CA ALA A 93 -4.98 4.49 3.80
C ALA A 93 -6.47 4.53 3.45
N TYR A 94 -7.35 4.52 4.46
CA TYR A 94 -8.79 4.61 4.25
C TYR A 94 -9.19 5.91 3.55
N GLU A 95 -8.67 7.06 4.01
CA GLU A 95 -9.01 8.35 3.42
C GLU A 95 -8.58 8.48 1.96
N LEU A 96 -7.41 7.94 1.61
CA LEU A 96 -6.90 7.93 0.24
C LEU A 96 -7.62 6.91 -0.65
N LEU A 97 -8.04 5.77 -0.09
CA LEU A 97 -8.63 4.67 -0.85
C LEU A 97 -10.17 4.67 -0.87
N LYS A 98 -10.84 5.55 -0.11
CA LYS A 98 -12.31 5.53 0.03
C LYS A 98 -13.08 5.68 -1.28
N ASN A 99 -12.49 6.33 -2.27
CA ASN A 99 -13.09 6.53 -3.60
C ASN A 99 -12.77 5.40 -4.59
N TYR A 100 -11.87 4.47 -4.22
CA TYR A 100 -11.50 3.32 -5.05
C TYR A 100 -12.36 2.11 -4.70
N ARG A 101 -13.13 1.65 -5.70
CA ARG A 101 -14.14 0.61 -5.52
C ARG A 101 -13.49 -0.68 -4.99
N GLY A 102 -13.95 -1.14 -3.82
CA GLY A 102 -13.53 -2.42 -3.23
C GLY A 102 -12.26 -2.36 -2.37
N MET A 103 -11.56 -1.23 -2.29
CA MET A 103 -10.27 -1.14 -1.57
C MET A 103 -10.40 -0.70 -0.10
N ASN A 104 -11.54 -0.13 0.30
CA ASN A 104 -11.72 0.47 1.62
C ASN A 104 -12.51 -0.40 2.62
N ALA A 105 -13.24 -1.42 2.16
CA ALA A 105 -14.12 -2.23 3.01
C ALA A 105 -13.33 -2.99 4.09
N GLY A 106 -12.24 -3.66 3.72
CA GLY A 106 -11.39 -4.41 4.67
C GLY A 106 -10.62 -3.50 5.64
N ILE A 107 -10.24 -2.29 5.18
CA ILE A 107 -9.58 -1.29 6.03
C ILE A 107 -10.56 -0.79 7.10
N LYS A 108 -11.79 -0.45 6.69
CA LYS A 108 -12.85 0.02 7.59
C LYS A 108 -13.21 -1.01 8.66
N GLU A 109 -13.27 -2.29 8.30
CA GLU A 109 -13.53 -3.36 9.25
C GLU A 109 -12.38 -3.53 10.24
N THR A 110 -11.13 -3.53 9.76
CA THR A 110 -9.94 -3.60 10.61
C THR A 110 -9.90 -2.45 11.62
N LEU A 111 -10.17 -1.21 11.17
CA LEU A 111 -10.19 -0.03 12.04
C LEU A 111 -11.27 -0.07 13.14
N LYS A 112 -12.39 -0.77 12.93
CA LYS A 112 -13.42 -0.94 13.97
C LYS A 112 -12.97 -1.87 15.09
N ASN A 113 -12.02 -2.75 14.82
CA ASN A 113 -11.52 -3.76 15.74
C ASN A 113 -10.20 -3.32 16.43
N LEU A 114 -9.72 -2.10 16.16
CA LEU A 114 -8.49 -1.49 16.68
C LEU A 114 -8.75 -0.30 17.61
#